data_AF-A0A4R0JEW7-F1
#
_entry.id   AF-A0A4R0JEW7-F1
#
_cell.length_a   1.000
_cell.length_b   1.000
_cell.length_c   1.000
_cell.angle_alpha   90.00
_cell.angle_beta   90.00
_cell.angle_gamma   90.00
#
_symmetry.space_group_name_H-M   'P 1'
#
loop_
_entity.id
_entity.type
_entity.pdbx_description
1 polymer ?
#
loop_
_entity_poly.entity_id
_entity_poly.type
_entity_poly.pdbx_seq_one_letter_code
_entity_poly.pdbx_strand_id
1 'polypeptide(L)'
;MSTAVVVARPSSMLGQIARKEIARYAAHPLFLVGAALVVLTSIGKPDGNISSLGDVIAPAAGLGVIGLLVMASLTRSSDQIASAAGAVVVGERTRTLGLVCALIVPFAAGLCWLGWAIWAYQHWPPPPNGAPFGGVSDGWAVANLVALGLIPSIGGPVLGLVIGRWLPRRGAAPLFAVVLVAETIVMQGLFEPLRYLRLVAPWTYFTGPYGIPGDDMRIMILTGSPYWYCVYLVVLCGLGVVLALLHDRERPRGPLFVVLGVIVAVAVVTAVLAITTGVQEAMINPLPSGQ
;
A
#
# COMPACT_ATOMS: atom_id res chain seq x y z
N MET A 1 38.35 22.69 -36.04
CA MET A 1 37.63 21.74 -35.17
C MET A 1 36.52 22.50 -34.48
N SER A 2 35.27 22.27 -34.87
CA SER A 2 34.11 22.97 -34.33
C SER A 2 33.58 22.21 -33.12
N THR A 3 33.70 22.80 -31.94
CA THR A 3 33.23 22.22 -30.68
C THR A 3 31.71 22.32 -30.64
N ALA A 4 31.02 21.20 -30.86
CA ALA A 4 29.58 21.13 -30.72
C ALA A 4 29.21 21.38 -29.26
N VAL A 5 28.67 22.58 -28.98
CA VAL A 5 28.07 22.91 -27.69
C VAL A 5 26.82 22.05 -27.56
N VAL A 6 26.90 21.01 -26.74
CA VAL A 6 25.73 20.22 -26.34
C VAL A 6 24.85 21.12 -25.48
N VAL A 7 23.83 21.73 -26.10
CA VAL A 7 22.81 22.50 -25.40
C VAL A 7 21.99 21.50 -24.58
N ALA A 8 22.29 21.41 -23.27
CA ALA A 8 21.49 20.64 -22.34
C ALA A 8 20.05 21.17 -22.37
N ARG A 9 19.09 20.31 -22.75
CA ARG A 9 17.66 20.68 -22.71
C ARG A 9 17.31 21.09 -21.28
N PRO A 10 16.72 22.28 -21.06
CA PRO A 10 16.29 22.68 -19.72
C PRO A 10 15.31 21.63 -19.21
N SER A 11 15.69 20.93 -18.14
CA SER A 11 14.78 19.98 -17.49
C SER A 11 13.56 20.74 -17.00
N SER A 12 12.36 20.20 -17.28
CA SER A 12 11.12 20.80 -16.80
C SER A 12 11.20 20.95 -15.27
N MET A 13 10.68 22.06 -14.75
CA MET A 13 10.68 22.35 -13.30
C MET A 13 10.12 21.18 -12.48
N LEU A 14 9.08 20.51 -13.00
CA LEU A 14 8.53 19.28 -12.41
C LEU A 14 9.57 18.16 -12.34
N GLY A 15 10.33 17.92 -13.41
CA GLY A 15 11.36 16.88 -13.44
C GLY A 15 12.48 17.11 -12.41
N GLN A 16 12.86 18.37 -12.19
CA GLN A 16 13.83 18.72 -11.15
C GLN A 16 13.30 18.44 -9.74
N ILE A 17 12.05 18.85 -9.48
CA ILE A 17 11.39 18.62 -8.18
C ILE A 17 11.17 17.14 -7.95
N ALA A 18 10.68 16.40 -8.95
CA ALA A 18 10.46 14.96 -8.86
C ALA A 18 11.76 14.23 -8.49
N ARG A 19 12.87 14.53 -9.17
CA ARG A 19 14.19 13.94 -8.85
C ARG A 19 14.61 14.26 -7.42
N LYS A 20 14.40 15.50 -6.97
CA LYS A 20 14.72 15.93 -5.61
C LYS A 20 13.88 15.18 -4.57
N GLU A 21 12.56 15.10 -4.76
CA GLU A 21 11.67 14.42 -3.80
C GLU A 21 11.88 12.89 -3.81
N ILE A 22 12.17 12.27 -4.95
CA ILE A 22 12.61 10.87 -5.04
C ILE A 22 13.87 10.65 -4.20
N ALA A 23 14.90 11.48 -4.38
CA ALA A 23 16.15 11.36 -3.62
C ALA A 23 15.92 11.59 -2.11
N ARG A 24 15.08 12.57 -1.74
CA ARG A 24 14.72 12.82 -0.34
C ARG A 24 13.95 11.67 0.29
N TYR A 25 13.04 11.04 -0.44
CA TYR A 25 12.31 9.88 0.05
C TYR A 25 13.24 8.68 0.24
N ALA A 26 14.07 8.38 -0.76
CA ALA A 26 15.02 7.27 -0.71
C ALA A 26 16.06 7.42 0.41
N ALA A 27 16.52 8.66 0.68
CA ALA A 27 17.46 8.95 1.76
C ALA A 27 16.79 9.18 3.12
N HIS A 28 15.45 9.09 3.22
CA HIS A 28 14.76 9.39 4.46
C HIS A 28 15.06 8.31 5.53
N PRO A 29 15.56 8.65 6.73
CA PRO A 29 15.97 7.66 7.73
C PRO A 29 14.87 6.66 8.10
N LEU A 30 13.62 7.14 8.29
CA LEU A 30 12.48 6.24 8.56
C LEU A 30 12.22 5.26 7.40
N PHE A 31 12.36 5.68 6.14
CA PHE A 31 12.21 4.78 5.01
C PHE A 31 13.30 3.70 5.02
N LEU A 32 14.55 4.08 5.28
CA LEU A 32 15.66 3.13 5.38
C LEU A 32 15.45 2.11 6.51
N VAL A 33 14.96 2.55 7.68
CA VAL A 33 14.59 1.66 8.79
C VAL A 33 13.47 0.72 8.37
N GLY A 34 12.41 1.24 7.75
CA GLY A 34 11.29 0.43 7.28
C GLY A 34 11.71 -0.62 6.24
N ALA A 35 12.52 -0.22 5.26
CA ALA A 35 13.08 -1.12 4.25
C ALA A 35 14.01 -2.17 4.87
N ALA A 36 14.85 -1.79 5.83
CA ALA A 36 15.70 -2.72 6.56
C ALA A 36 14.88 -3.74 7.35
N LEU A 37 13.80 -3.32 8.01
CA LEU A 37 12.89 -4.24 8.70
C LEU A 37 12.27 -5.25 7.74
N VAL A 38 11.79 -4.81 6.57
CA VAL A 38 11.24 -5.73 5.54
C VAL A 38 12.28 -6.74 5.08
N VAL A 39 13.51 -6.29 4.82
CA VAL A 39 14.60 -7.19 4.43
C VAL A 39 14.87 -8.18 5.54
N LEU A 40 15.05 -7.73 6.79
CA LEU A 40 15.34 -8.59 7.94
C LEU A 40 14.27 -9.65 8.17
N THR A 41 12.99 -9.30 8.05
CA THR A 41 11.88 -10.27 8.16
C THR A 41 11.82 -11.24 6.97
N SER A 42 12.45 -10.90 5.86
CA SER A 42 12.53 -11.73 4.65
C SER A 42 13.82 -12.58 4.61
N ILE A 43 14.67 -12.50 5.63
CA ILE A 43 15.88 -13.34 5.73
C ILE A 43 15.47 -14.70 6.29
N GLY A 44 15.65 -15.74 5.47
CA GLY A 44 15.48 -17.12 5.87
C GLY A 44 14.26 -17.77 5.25
N LYS A 45 13.91 -18.95 5.78
CA LYS A 45 12.76 -19.73 5.34
C LYS A 45 11.48 -19.10 5.92
N PRO A 46 10.47 -18.78 5.09
CA PRO A 46 9.16 -18.30 5.54
C PRO A 46 8.47 -19.29 6.47
N ASP A 47 7.38 -18.82 7.11
CA ASP A 47 6.52 -19.65 7.95
C ASP A 47 6.16 -20.97 7.25
N GLY A 48 6.33 -22.08 7.98
CA GLY A 48 6.01 -23.40 7.46
C GLY A 48 4.59 -23.52 6.98
N ASN A 49 3.60 -22.94 7.66
CA ASN A 49 2.17 -23.17 7.41
C ASN A 49 1.56 -22.30 6.32
N ILE A 50 2.12 -21.14 6.01
CA ILE A 50 1.54 -20.24 4.99
C ILE A 50 2.58 -19.70 4.02
N SER A 51 3.82 -20.19 4.10
CA SER A 51 4.95 -19.72 3.29
C SER A 51 5.05 -18.19 3.34
N SER A 52 5.47 -17.54 2.25
CA SER A 52 5.56 -16.08 2.15
C SER A 52 4.22 -15.36 2.18
N LEU A 53 3.07 -16.06 2.16
CA LEU A 53 1.75 -15.43 2.32
C LEU A 53 1.55 -14.86 3.72
N GLY A 54 2.28 -15.37 4.72
CA GLY A 54 2.29 -14.81 6.08
C GLY A 54 3.09 -13.51 6.19
N ASP A 55 4.10 -13.34 5.34
CA ASP A 55 5.07 -12.26 5.44
C ASP A 55 4.57 -10.93 4.86
N VAL A 56 3.36 -10.90 4.30
CA VAL A 56 2.71 -9.71 3.70
C VAL A 56 2.60 -8.52 4.67
N ILE A 57 2.59 -8.77 5.98
CA ILE A 57 2.53 -7.70 6.98
C ILE A 57 3.82 -6.87 7.02
N ALA A 58 4.96 -7.48 6.70
CA ALA A 58 6.24 -6.79 6.72
C ALA A 58 6.29 -5.59 5.76
N PRO A 59 6.05 -5.73 4.44
CA PRO A 59 6.00 -4.59 3.52
C PRO A 59 4.84 -3.63 3.84
N ALA A 60 3.68 -4.12 4.29
CA ALA A 60 2.56 -3.26 4.65
C ALA A 60 2.91 -2.31 5.82
N ALA A 61 3.52 -2.83 6.87
CA ALA A 61 3.96 -2.02 8.02
C ALA A 61 5.23 -1.22 7.69
N GLY A 62 6.26 -1.88 7.19
CA GLY A 62 7.59 -1.33 6.97
C GLY A 62 7.68 -0.32 5.83
N LEU A 63 6.97 -0.53 4.72
CA LEU A 63 6.95 0.39 3.59
C LEU A 63 5.67 1.23 3.57
N GLY A 64 4.53 0.63 3.88
CA GLY A 64 3.24 1.33 3.92
C GLY A 64 3.12 2.28 5.12
N VAL A 65 2.97 1.73 6.33
CA VAL A 65 2.72 2.55 7.54
C VAL A 65 3.88 3.50 7.85
N ILE A 66 5.13 3.06 7.77
CA ILE A 66 6.26 3.98 7.95
C ILE A 66 6.35 4.97 6.78
N GLY A 67 6.08 4.53 5.55
CA GLY A 67 6.06 5.40 4.38
C GLY A 67 4.99 6.50 4.43
N LEU A 68 3.86 6.26 5.10
CA LEU A 68 2.86 7.28 5.45
C LEU A 68 3.52 8.43 6.22
N LEU A 69 4.30 8.10 7.27
CA LEU A 69 4.99 9.09 8.10
C LEU A 69 6.03 9.87 7.30
N VAL A 70 6.80 9.16 6.46
CA VAL A 70 7.80 9.75 5.54
C VAL A 70 7.12 10.75 4.61
N MET A 71 6.08 10.34 3.89
CA MET A 71 5.42 11.21 2.91
C MET A 71 4.73 12.41 3.57
N ALA A 72 4.09 12.22 4.73
CA ALA A 72 3.51 13.33 5.49
C ALA A 72 4.58 14.32 5.99
N SER A 73 5.77 13.83 6.35
CA SER A 73 6.92 14.68 6.73
C SER A 73 7.44 15.49 5.54
N LEU A 74 7.64 14.84 4.39
CA LEU A 74 8.12 15.48 3.16
C LEU A 74 7.14 16.54 2.65
N THR A 75 5.84 16.22 2.66
CA THR A 75 4.77 17.14 2.26
C THR A 75 4.79 18.42 3.10
N ARG A 76 4.80 18.29 4.44
CA ARG A 76 4.87 19.44 5.35
C ARG A 76 6.15 20.25 5.19
N SER A 77 7.29 19.57 5.01
CA SER A 77 8.58 20.23 4.79
C SER A 77 8.57 21.04 3.49
N SER A 78 7.94 20.50 2.44
CA SER A 78 7.78 21.18 1.14
C SER A 78 6.98 22.48 1.30
N ASP A 79 5.88 22.44 2.04
CA ASP A 79 5.03 23.62 2.25
C ASP A 79 5.67 24.66 3.18
N GLN A 80 6.42 24.22 4.21
CA GLN A 80 7.19 25.12 5.07
C GLN A 80 8.26 25.88 4.28
N ILE A 81 9.02 25.19 3.42
CA ILE A 81 10.02 25.82 2.55
C ILE A 81 9.36 26.84 1.63
N ALA A 82 8.21 26.49 1.04
CA ALA A 82 7.48 27.41 0.18
C ALA A 82 6.98 28.65 0.92
N SER A 83 6.47 28.50 2.15
CA SER A 83 6.03 29.64 2.97
C SER A 83 7.20 30.56 3.38
N ALA A 84 8.37 29.99 3.66
CA ALA A 84 9.55 30.75 4.07
C ALA A 84 10.18 31.53 2.90
N ALA A 85 10.00 31.07 1.66
CA ALA A 85 10.56 31.72 0.48
C ALA A 85 9.87 33.05 0.11
N GLY A 86 8.68 33.35 0.66
CA GLY A 86 7.96 34.62 0.48
C GLY A 86 7.34 34.85 -0.91
N ALA A 87 8.01 34.43 -1.98
CA ALA A 87 7.49 34.35 -3.34
C ALA A 87 7.57 32.89 -3.82
N VAL A 88 6.40 32.28 -4.03
CA VAL A 88 6.33 30.87 -4.41
C VAL A 88 6.68 30.73 -5.90
N VAL A 89 7.95 30.48 -6.20
CA VAL A 89 8.42 30.24 -7.59
C VAL A 89 7.77 28.98 -8.21
N VAL A 90 7.26 28.07 -7.36
CA VAL A 90 6.67 26.78 -7.79
C VAL A 90 5.31 26.55 -7.14
N GLY A 91 4.25 26.60 -7.95
CA GLY A 91 2.87 26.35 -7.51
C GLY A 91 2.67 24.98 -6.84
N GLU A 92 1.67 24.91 -5.97
CA GLU A 92 1.40 23.76 -5.11
C GLU A 92 1.22 22.46 -5.90
N ARG A 93 0.40 22.48 -6.97
CA ARG A 93 0.19 21.30 -7.83
C ARG A 93 1.50 20.68 -8.34
N THR A 94 2.47 21.49 -8.74
CA THR A 94 3.76 20.98 -9.23
C THR A 94 4.55 20.32 -8.10
N ARG A 95 4.51 20.88 -6.88
CA ARG A 95 5.12 20.25 -5.70
C ARG A 95 4.43 18.94 -5.33
N THR A 96 3.10 18.90 -5.34
CA THR A 96 2.31 17.67 -5.11
C THR A 96 2.63 16.60 -6.14
N LEU A 97 2.68 16.94 -7.43
CA LEU A 97 3.08 15.99 -8.47
C LEU A 97 4.51 15.49 -8.28
N GLY A 98 5.43 16.35 -7.84
CA GLY A 98 6.80 15.93 -7.46
C GLY A 98 6.81 14.89 -6.33
N LEU A 99 5.98 15.08 -5.30
CA LEU A 99 5.82 14.12 -4.20
C LEU A 99 5.13 12.82 -4.68
N VAL A 100 4.15 12.91 -5.59
CA VAL A 100 3.55 11.73 -6.23
C VAL A 100 4.60 10.94 -7.01
N CYS A 101 5.52 11.60 -7.72
CA CYS A 101 6.64 10.91 -8.37
C CYS A 101 7.56 10.18 -7.37
N ALA A 102 7.71 10.70 -6.15
CA ALA A 102 8.51 10.04 -5.10
C ALA A 102 7.92 8.70 -4.64
N LEU A 103 6.65 8.41 -4.93
CA LEU A 103 6.02 7.10 -4.68
C LEU A 103 6.70 5.94 -5.45
N ILE A 104 7.49 6.24 -6.49
CA ILE A 104 8.29 5.22 -7.18
C ILE A 104 9.27 4.50 -6.25
N VAL A 105 9.75 5.18 -5.19
CA VAL A 105 10.71 4.62 -4.24
C VAL A 105 10.10 3.49 -3.42
N PRO A 106 9.00 3.70 -2.65
CA PRO A 106 8.37 2.61 -1.92
C PRO A 106 7.71 1.58 -2.85
N PHE A 107 7.27 1.97 -4.05
CA PHE A 107 6.79 1.01 -5.05
C PHE A 107 7.89 0.05 -5.52
N ALA A 108 9.08 0.56 -5.85
CA ALA A 108 10.20 -0.26 -6.27
C ALA A 108 10.67 -1.19 -5.14
N ALA A 109 10.70 -0.71 -3.89
CA ALA A 109 10.98 -1.55 -2.73
C ALA A 109 9.93 -2.66 -2.56
N GLY A 110 8.65 -2.33 -2.71
CA GLY A 110 7.55 -3.30 -2.68
C GLY A 110 7.62 -4.32 -3.82
N LEU A 111 8.05 -3.92 -5.02
CA LEU A 111 8.28 -4.84 -6.14
C LEU A 111 9.43 -5.80 -5.88
N CYS A 112 10.54 -5.32 -5.29
CA CYS A 112 11.65 -6.18 -4.89
C CYS A 112 11.19 -7.22 -3.86
N TRP A 113 10.42 -6.79 -2.85
CA TRP A 113 9.83 -7.70 -1.87
C TRP A 113 8.86 -8.69 -2.52
N LEU A 114 8.00 -8.24 -3.45
CA LEU A 114 7.07 -9.13 -4.14
C LEU A 114 7.80 -10.19 -4.98
N GLY A 115 8.86 -9.80 -5.68
CA GLY A 115 9.70 -10.72 -6.42
C GLY A 115 10.32 -11.79 -5.51
N TRP A 116 10.83 -11.37 -4.34
CA TRP A 116 11.28 -12.30 -3.31
C TRP A 116 10.15 -13.20 -2.81
N ALA A 117 8.96 -12.66 -2.50
CA ALA A 117 7.85 -13.40 -1.93
C ALA A 117 7.32 -14.47 -2.91
N ILE A 118 7.25 -14.16 -4.20
CA ILE A 118 6.88 -15.13 -5.26
C ILE A 118 7.95 -16.23 -5.36
N TRP A 119 9.23 -15.86 -5.37
CA TRP A 119 10.32 -16.84 -5.39
C TRP A 119 10.28 -17.74 -4.15
N ALA A 120 10.09 -17.17 -2.96
CA ALA A 120 10.02 -17.90 -1.71
C ALA A 120 8.82 -18.85 -1.66
N TYR A 121 7.66 -18.42 -2.18
CA TYR A 121 6.47 -19.27 -2.32
C TYR A 121 6.73 -20.50 -3.21
N GLN A 122 7.45 -20.32 -4.31
CA GLN A 122 7.79 -21.42 -5.23
C GLN A 122 8.89 -22.32 -4.68
N HIS A 123 9.88 -21.76 -4.00
CA HIS A 123 11.04 -22.49 -3.50
C HIS A 123 10.76 -23.23 -2.18
N TRP A 124 9.91 -22.66 -1.33
CA TRP A 124 9.44 -23.24 -0.08
C TRP A 124 7.91 -23.26 -0.05
N PRO A 125 7.29 -24.15 -0.84
CA PRO A 125 5.84 -24.24 -0.88
C PRO A 125 5.29 -24.65 0.49
N PRO A 126 4.10 -24.17 0.84
CA PRO A 126 3.42 -24.56 2.07
C PRO A 126 3.12 -26.08 2.05
N PRO A 127 3.11 -26.73 3.23
CA PRO A 127 2.71 -28.12 3.39
C PRO A 127 1.20 -28.26 3.10
N PRO A 128 0.69 -29.49 2.97
CA PRO A 128 -0.72 -29.72 2.68
C PRO A 128 -1.70 -29.13 3.70
N ASN A 129 -1.31 -29.04 4.98
CA ASN A 129 -2.10 -28.40 6.05
C ASN A 129 -1.93 -26.86 6.10
N GLY A 130 -1.19 -26.30 5.15
CA GLY A 130 -0.94 -24.88 5.00
C GLY A 130 -1.80 -24.18 3.94
N ALA A 131 -1.61 -22.87 3.76
CA ALA A 131 -2.25 -22.09 2.69
C ALA A 131 -1.29 -21.79 1.53
N PRO A 132 -1.77 -21.81 0.26
CA PRO A 132 -3.15 -22.03 -0.15
C PRO A 132 -3.54 -23.52 -0.17
N PHE A 133 -4.83 -23.81 0.07
CA PHE A 133 -5.39 -25.16 0.04
C PHE A 133 -6.79 -25.15 -0.59
N GLY A 134 -7.30 -26.33 -0.94
CA GLY A 134 -8.59 -26.46 -1.61
C GLY A 134 -8.51 -26.04 -3.08
N GLY A 135 -9.60 -25.48 -3.61
CA GLY A 135 -9.75 -25.13 -5.03
C GLY A 135 -9.17 -23.77 -5.45
N VAL A 136 -8.41 -23.07 -4.59
CA VAL A 136 -7.82 -21.78 -4.95
C VAL A 136 -6.54 -21.98 -5.78
N SER A 137 -6.34 -21.10 -6.76
CA SER A 137 -5.22 -21.18 -7.70
C SER A 137 -3.97 -20.46 -7.19
N ASP A 138 -2.80 -20.72 -7.80
CA ASP A 138 -1.60 -19.91 -7.56
C ASP A 138 -1.80 -18.43 -7.90
N GLY A 139 -2.68 -18.14 -8.87
CA GLY A 139 -3.06 -16.77 -9.18
C GLY A 139 -3.72 -16.07 -7.98
N TRP A 140 -4.47 -16.80 -7.15
CA TRP A 140 -5.06 -16.26 -5.93
C TRP A 140 -3.97 -15.92 -4.91
N ALA A 141 -2.96 -16.78 -4.76
CA ALA A 141 -1.82 -16.55 -3.88
C ALA A 141 -1.02 -15.32 -4.31
N VAL A 142 -0.71 -15.19 -5.61
CA VAL A 142 -0.03 -14.01 -6.15
C VAL A 142 -0.86 -12.74 -5.98
N ALA A 143 -2.17 -12.80 -6.24
CA ALA A 143 -3.06 -11.67 -6.02
C ALA A 143 -3.07 -11.24 -4.54
N ASN A 144 -3.00 -12.19 -3.61
CA ASN A 144 -2.90 -11.91 -2.18
C ASN A 144 -1.58 -11.19 -1.82
N LEU A 145 -0.44 -11.67 -2.34
CA LEU A 145 0.86 -11.00 -2.16
C LEU A 145 0.87 -9.56 -2.71
N VAL A 146 0.24 -9.35 -3.87
CA VAL A 146 0.10 -8.01 -4.48
C VAL A 146 -0.80 -7.12 -3.63
N ALA A 147 -1.97 -7.63 -3.24
CA ALA A 147 -2.96 -6.91 -2.46
C ALA A 147 -2.44 -6.47 -1.10
N LEU A 148 -1.72 -7.36 -0.40
CA LEU A 148 -1.36 -7.15 1.00
C LEU A 148 0.06 -6.68 1.21
N GLY A 149 0.94 -6.84 0.22
CA GLY A 149 2.32 -6.35 0.30
C GLY A 149 2.63 -5.19 -0.64
N LEU A 150 2.49 -5.41 -1.96
CA LEU A 150 2.90 -4.42 -2.96
C LEU A 150 2.06 -3.13 -2.91
N ILE A 151 0.74 -3.25 -2.99
CA ILE A 151 -0.13 -2.07 -3.08
C ILE A 151 -0.08 -1.24 -1.78
N PRO A 152 -0.12 -1.84 -0.57
CA PRO A 152 -0.01 -1.10 0.69
C PRO A 152 1.31 -0.35 0.85
N SER A 153 2.40 -0.85 0.24
CA SER A 153 3.68 -0.14 0.17
C SER A 153 3.54 1.24 -0.50
N ILE A 154 2.57 1.44 -1.40
CA ILE A 154 2.23 2.74 -1.99
C ILE A 154 1.08 3.42 -1.24
N GLY A 155 0.08 2.66 -0.82
CA GLY A 155 -1.14 3.18 -0.21
C GLY A 155 -0.88 3.99 1.06
N GLY A 156 0.02 3.52 1.92
CA GLY A 156 0.45 4.25 3.11
C GLY A 156 1.06 5.63 2.78
N PRO A 157 2.11 5.70 1.93
CA PRO A 157 2.64 6.98 1.44
C PRO A 157 1.60 7.91 0.81
N VAL A 158 0.68 7.38 -0.01
CA VAL A 158 -0.41 8.18 -0.59
C VAL A 158 -1.30 8.78 0.51
N LEU A 159 -1.68 7.99 1.52
CA LEU A 159 -2.43 8.49 2.67
C LEU A 159 -1.62 9.56 3.43
N GLY A 160 -0.31 9.38 3.55
CA GLY A 160 0.61 10.36 4.12
C GLY A 160 0.63 11.69 3.36
N LEU A 161 0.57 11.63 2.02
CA LEU A 161 0.44 12.82 1.17
C LEU A 161 -0.88 13.56 1.42
N VAL A 162 -2.00 12.83 1.50
CA VAL A 162 -3.32 13.41 1.81
C VAL A 162 -3.31 14.07 3.18
N ILE A 163 -2.82 13.37 4.21
CA ILE A 163 -2.71 13.92 5.57
C ILE A 163 -1.82 15.15 5.59
N GLY A 164 -0.68 15.11 4.89
CA GLY A 164 0.26 16.22 4.80
C GLY A 164 -0.36 17.48 4.21
N ARG A 165 -1.26 17.32 3.23
CA ARG A 165 -1.99 18.42 2.58
C ARG A 165 -3.14 18.95 3.45
N TRP A 166 -4.00 18.06 3.92
CA TRP A 166 -5.28 18.45 4.53
C TRP A 166 -5.20 18.65 6.05
N LEU A 167 -4.26 17.98 6.73
CA LEU A 167 -4.09 18.03 8.18
C LEU A 167 -2.60 18.24 8.54
N PRO A 168 -2.02 19.44 8.30
CA PRO A 168 -0.58 19.70 8.46
C PRO A 168 -0.06 19.68 9.92
N ARG A 169 -0.82 19.14 10.87
CA ARG A 169 -0.47 19.06 12.30
C ARG A 169 0.61 17.99 12.55
N ARG A 170 1.52 18.25 13.49
CA ARG A 170 2.66 17.36 13.78
C ARG A 170 2.26 15.94 14.20
N GLY A 171 1.16 15.80 14.94
CA GLY A 171 0.64 14.51 15.41
C GLY A 171 -0.34 13.81 14.49
N ALA A 172 -0.75 14.41 13.35
CA ALA A 172 -1.77 13.81 12.49
C ALA A 172 -1.29 12.49 11.89
N ALA A 173 -0.11 12.45 11.27
CA ALA A 173 0.37 11.24 10.60
C ALA A 173 0.54 10.03 11.56
N PRO A 174 1.17 10.17 12.75
CA PRO A 174 1.23 9.07 13.72
C PRO A 174 -0.15 8.64 14.23
N LEU A 175 -1.07 9.58 14.47
CA LEU A 175 -2.43 9.24 14.91
C LEU A 175 -3.16 8.40 13.84
N PHE A 176 -3.09 8.82 12.57
CA PHE A 176 -3.68 8.06 11.47
C PHE A 176 -3.02 6.69 11.27
N ALA A 177 -1.70 6.58 11.48
CA ALA A 177 -1.02 5.28 11.48
C ALA A 177 -1.57 4.34 12.57
N VAL A 178 -1.79 4.86 13.79
CA VAL A 178 -2.39 4.08 14.89
C VAL A 178 -3.84 3.69 14.56
N VAL A 179 -4.65 4.62 14.04
CA VAL A 179 -6.04 4.35 13.64
C VAL A 179 -6.09 3.29 12.54
N LEU A 180 -5.21 3.37 11.55
CA LEU A 180 -5.11 2.39 10.47
C LEU A 180 -4.75 0.99 10.98
N VAL A 181 -3.80 0.90 11.93
CA VAL A 181 -3.43 -0.38 12.57
C VAL A 181 -4.60 -0.92 13.41
N ALA A 182 -5.27 -0.06 14.18
CA ALA A 182 -6.42 -0.46 14.98
C ALA A 182 -7.60 -0.94 14.10
N GLU A 183 -7.92 -0.20 13.04
CA GLU A 183 -8.89 -0.61 12.02
C GLU A 183 -8.52 -1.98 11.45
N THR A 184 -7.26 -2.15 11.05
CA THR A 184 -6.75 -3.41 10.49
C THR A 184 -6.99 -4.58 11.44
N ILE A 185 -6.72 -4.41 12.75
CA ILE A 185 -6.96 -5.45 13.78
C ILE A 185 -8.46 -5.78 13.90
N VAL A 186 -9.32 -4.77 13.95
CA VAL A 186 -10.78 -4.96 14.04
C VAL A 186 -11.33 -5.64 12.78
N MET A 187 -10.81 -5.28 11.61
CA MET A 187 -11.26 -5.74 10.30
C MET A 187 -10.52 -7.00 9.79
N GLN A 188 -9.88 -7.79 10.66
CA GLN A 188 -9.27 -9.06 10.23
C GLN A 188 -10.28 -10.17 9.94
N GLY A 189 -11.59 -9.93 10.18
CA GLY A 189 -12.64 -10.94 10.02
C GLY A 189 -12.79 -11.90 11.20
N LEU A 190 -12.19 -11.56 12.35
CA LEU A 190 -12.33 -12.28 13.62
C LEU A 190 -13.78 -12.28 14.14
N PHE A 191 -14.52 -11.20 13.88
CA PHE A 191 -15.93 -11.09 14.21
C PHE A 191 -16.79 -11.50 13.00
N GLU A 192 -17.67 -12.48 13.18
CA GLU A 192 -18.51 -13.03 12.11
C GLU A 192 -19.27 -11.95 11.29
N PRO A 193 -19.89 -10.92 11.91
CA PRO A 193 -20.61 -9.88 11.15
C PRO A 193 -19.70 -9.03 10.26
N LEU A 194 -18.42 -8.90 10.62
CA LEU A 194 -17.46 -8.09 9.88
C LEU A 194 -16.74 -8.89 8.78
N ARG A 195 -16.96 -10.20 8.68
CA ARG A 195 -16.24 -11.07 7.74
C ARG A 195 -16.45 -10.68 6.27
N TYR A 196 -17.60 -10.11 5.92
CA TYR A 196 -17.87 -9.57 4.59
C TYR A 196 -17.43 -8.11 4.44
N LEU A 197 -17.62 -7.30 5.48
CA LEU A 197 -17.31 -5.87 5.45
C LEU A 197 -15.80 -5.56 5.53
N ARG A 198 -14.99 -6.53 5.96
CA ARG A 198 -13.54 -6.40 6.06
C ARG A 198 -12.85 -5.94 4.78
N LEU A 199 -13.43 -6.26 3.62
CA LEU A 199 -12.86 -5.94 2.30
C LEU A 199 -13.04 -4.47 1.92
N VAL A 200 -13.76 -3.70 2.74
CA VAL A 200 -13.79 -2.23 2.65
C VAL A 200 -12.55 -1.61 3.30
N ALA A 201 -11.95 -2.30 4.28
CA ALA A 201 -10.74 -1.82 4.93
C ALA A 201 -9.61 -1.69 3.89
N PRO A 202 -8.68 -0.73 4.07
CA PRO A 202 -7.53 -0.56 3.17
C PRO A 202 -6.49 -1.67 3.31
N TRP A 203 -6.65 -2.57 4.29
CA TRP A 203 -5.82 -3.76 4.49
C TRP A 203 -6.60 -4.82 5.28
N THR A 204 -6.53 -6.10 4.88
CA THR A 204 -7.18 -7.23 5.57
C THR A 204 -6.54 -8.55 5.17
N TYR A 205 -6.65 -9.61 5.97
CA TYR A 205 -6.11 -10.93 5.63
C TYR A 205 -7.08 -11.74 4.78
N PHE A 206 -6.59 -12.44 3.76
CA PHE A 206 -7.38 -13.45 3.04
C PHE A 206 -7.19 -14.87 3.57
N THR A 207 -6.15 -15.10 4.37
CA THR A 207 -5.84 -16.39 4.97
C THR A 207 -5.09 -16.18 6.27
N GLY A 208 -5.20 -17.14 7.19
CA GLY A 208 -4.48 -17.12 8.46
C GLY A 208 -4.88 -18.25 9.40
N PRO A 209 -4.17 -18.40 10.52
CA PRO A 209 -4.57 -19.31 11.60
C PRO A 209 -5.71 -18.65 12.40
N TYR A 210 -6.95 -18.98 12.04
CA TYR A 210 -8.14 -18.45 12.73
C TYR A 210 -8.66 -19.39 13.82
N GLY A 211 -8.21 -20.66 13.78
CA GLY A 211 -8.58 -21.67 14.76
C GLY A 211 -10.02 -22.18 14.58
N ILE A 212 -10.23 -23.40 15.05
CA ILE A 212 -11.54 -24.01 15.25
C ILE A 212 -11.57 -24.66 16.64
N PRO A 213 -12.74 -24.96 17.23
CA PRO A 213 -12.80 -25.66 18.50
C PRO A 213 -11.96 -26.95 18.49
N GLY A 214 -10.91 -27.00 19.31
CA GLY A 214 -9.98 -28.14 19.41
C GLY A 214 -8.75 -28.05 18.51
N ASP A 215 -8.58 -27.00 17.70
CA ASP A 215 -7.40 -26.75 16.87
C ASP A 215 -7.23 -25.24 16.59
N ASP A 216 -6.54 -24.55 17.51
CA ASP A 216 -6.42 -23.08 17.51
C ASP A 216 -5.55 -22.53 16.36
N MET A 217 -4.75 -23.39 15.72
CA MET A 217 -3.85 -23.00 14.62
C MET A 217 -4.38 -23.44 13.25
N ARG A 218 -5.65 -23.84 13.18
CA ARG A 218 -6.28 -24.25 11.92
C ARG A 218 -6.24 -23.11 10.89
N ILE A 219 -5.61 -23.39 9.76
CA ILE A 219 -5.55 -22.46 8.64
C ILE A 219 -6.92 -22.38 7.97
N MET A 220 -7.39 -21.14 7.77
CA MET A 220 -8.61 -20.84 7.04
C MET A 220 -8.35 -19.86 5.90
N ILE A 221 -9.09 -20.02 4.81
CA ILE A 221 -9.17 -19.04 3.73
C ILE A 221 -10.50 -18.29 3.88
N LEU A 222 -10.43 -16.97 3.98
CA LEU A 222 -11.58 -16.09 4.15
C LEU A 222 -12.23 -15.75 2.81
N THR A 223 -13.48 -15.26 2.90
CA THR A 223 -14.32 -14.92 1.74
C THR A 223 -13.80 -13.73 0.94
N GLY A 224 -14.19 -13.65 -0.33
CA GLY A 224 -13.90 -12.54 -1.24
C GLY A 224 -12.88 -12.85 -2.33
N SER A 225 -12.65 -11.85 -3.17
CA SER A 225 -11.75 -11.94 -4.33
C SER A 225 -10.53 -11.03 -4.14
N PRO A 226 -9.31 -11.59 -3.97
CA PRO A 226 -8.10 -10.78 -3.88
C PRO A 226 -7.81 -10.03 -5.19
N TYR A 227 -8.29 -10.52 -6.34
CA TYR A 227 -8.13 -9.85 -7.63
C TYR A 227 -8.87 -8.51 -7.69
N TRP A 228 -10.17 -8.51 -7.35
CA TRP A 228 -10.94 -7.27 -7.31
C TRP A 228 -10.50 -6.37 -6.17
N TYR A 229 -10.05 -6.95 -5.07
CA TYR A 229 -9.47 -6.19 -3.97
C TYR A 229 -8.17 -5.48 -4.37
N CYS A 230 -7.29 -6.09 -5.19
CA CYS A 230 -6.16 -5.37 -5.80
C CYS A 230 -6.62 -4.13 -6.59
N VAL A 231 -7.64 -4.29 -7.44
CA VAL A 231 -8.18 -3.18 -8.24
C VAL A 231 -8.74 -2.09 -7.32
N TYR A 232 -9.52 -2.48 -6.31
CA TYR A 232 -10.06 -1.57 -5.30
C TYR A 232 -8.95 -0.75 -4.61
N LEU A 233 -7.88 -1.40 -4.14
CA LEU A 233 -6.77 -0.71 -3.48
C LEU A 233 -6.01 0.24 -4.42
N VAL A 234 -5.80 -0.15 -5.68
CA VAL A 234 -5.20 0.76 -6.68
C VAL A 234 -6.08 1.98 -6.92
N VAL A 235 -7.40 1.79 -6.97
CA VAL A 235 -8.37 2.89 -7.12
C VAL A 235 -8.35 3.80 -5.88
N LEU A 236 -8.23 3.25 -4.66
CA LEU A 236 -8.03 4.05 -3.45
C LEU A 236 -6.73 4.85 -3.46
N CYS A 237 -5.63 4.29 -3.96
CA CYS A 237 -4.38 5.03 -4.17
C CYS A 237 -4.58 6.20 -5.15
N GLY A 238 -5.28 5.96 -6.27
CA GLY A 238 -5.66 7.01 -7.22
C GLY A 238 -6.54 8.10 -6.58
N LEU A 239 -7.52 7.70 -5.77
CA LEU A 239 -8.38 8.59 -5.01
C LEU A 239 -7.57 9.50 -4.09
N GLY A 240 -6.62 8.96 -3.33
CA GLY A 240 -5.74 9.75 -2.47
C GLY A 240 -4.91 10.78 -3.24
N VAL A 241 -4.38 10.42 -4.41
CA VAL A 241 -3.65 11.37 -5.28
C VAL A 241 -4.58 12.50 -5.75
N VAL A 242 -5.80 12.20 -6.19
CA VAL A 242 -6.78 13.21 -6.62
C VAL A 242 -7.19 14.12 -5.46
N LEU A 243 -7.42 13.57 -4.27
CA LEU A 243 -7.71 14.34 -3.06
C LEU A 243 -6.56 15.27 -2.68
N ALA A 244 -5.31 14.82 -2.81
CA ALA A 244 -4.14 15.66 -2.59
C ALA A 244 -4.02 16.80 -3.62
N LEU A 245 -4.34 16.55 -4.89
CA LEU A 245 -4.35 17.56 -5.95
C LEU A 245 -5.51 18.56 -5.81
N LEU A 246 -6.65 18.12 -5.29
CA LEU A 246 -7.81 18.97 -5.01
C LEU A 246 -7.54 20.01 -3.91
N HIS A 247 -6.49 19.83 -3.10
CA HIS A 247 -6.11 20.80 -2.08
C HIS A 247 -5.72 22.16 -2.69
N ASP A 248 -5.06 22.17 -3.85
CA ASP A 248 -4.68 23.40 -4.56
C ASP A 248 -5.93 24.22 -4.91
N ARG A 249 -5.99 25.47 -4.41
CA ARG A 249 -7.12 26.40 -4.60
C ARG A 249 -6.94 27.31 -5.82
N GLU A 250 -5.73 27.40 -6.36
CA GLU A 250 -5.39 28.37 -7.42
C GLU A 250 -5.74 27.85 -8.82
N ARG A 251 -6.11 26.57 -8.94
CA ARG A 251 -6.44 25.92 -10.22
C ARG A 251 -7.93 25.54 -10.31
N PRO A 252 -8.50 25.52 -11.53
CA PRO A 252 -9.89 25.13 -11.73
C PRO A 252 -10.11 23.67 -11.29
N ARG A 253 -11.07 23.47 -10.38
CA ARG A 253 -11.36 22.17 -9.74
C ARG A 253 -12.42 21.34 -10.45
N GLY A 254 -13.18 21.93 -11.37
CA GLY A 254 -14.28 21.27 -12.08
C GLY A 254 -13.90 19.88 -12.65
N PRO A 255 -12.85 19.78 -13.47
CA PRO A 255 -12.41 18.49 -14.00
C PRO A 255 -11.99 17.49 -12.92
N LEU A 256 -11.35 17.95 -11.84
CA LEU A 256 -10.91 17.08 -10.75
C LEU A 256 -12.09 16.52 -9.93
N PHE A 257 -13.19 17.27 -9.77
CA PHE A 257 -14.41 16.75 -9.14
C PHE A 257 -15.09 15.69 -9.98
N VAL A 258 -15.08 15.82 -11.31
CA VAL A 258 -15.59 14.77 -12.21
C VAL A 258 -14.73 13.50 -12.07
N VAL A 259 -13.40 13.65 -12.12
CA VAL A 259 -12.47 12.52 -11.91
C VAL A 259 -12.68 11.89 -10.54
N LEU A 260 -12.86 12.70 -9.49
CA LEU A 260 -13.16 12.23 -8.14
C LEU A 260 -14.43 11.38 -8.12
N GLY A 261 -15.52 11.86 -8.72
CA GLY A 261 -16.79 11.13 -8.80
C GLY A 261 -16.66 9.78 -9.53
N VAL A 262 -15.93 9.76 -10.65
CA VAL A 262 -15.65 8.52 -11.39
C VAL A 262 -14.83 7.54 -10.55
N ILE A 263 -13.74 8.00 -9.92
CA ILE A 263 -12.89 7.13 -9.07
C ILE A 263 -13.69 6.57 -7.89
N VAL A 264 -14.53 7.39 -7.24
CA VAL A 264 -15.40 6.93 -6.14
C VAL A 264 -16.38 5.87 -6.63
N ALA A 265 -17.03 6.06 -7.77
CA ALA A 265 -17.93 5.06 -8.34
C ALA A 265 -17.20 3.74 -8.64
N VAL A 266 -16.01 3.81 -9.24
CA VAL A 266 -15.18 2.63 -9.51
C VAL A 266 -14.73 1.95 -8.22
N ALA A 267 -14.38 2.71 -7.18
CA ALA A 267 -14.01 2.16 -5.87
C ALA A 267 -15.17 1.37 -5.26
N VAL A 268 -16.39 1.92 -5.29
CA VAL A 268 -17.59 1.23 -4.80
C VAL A 268 -17.85 -0.05 -5.58
N VAL A 269 -17.83 0.01 -6.92
CA VAL A 269 -18.07 -1.18 -7.75
C VAL A 269 -17.03 -2.26 -7.49
N THR A 270 -15.75 -1.91 -7.44
CA THR A 270 -14.65 -2.87 -7.21
C THR A 270 -14.66 -3.42 -5.79
N ALA A 271 -15.04 -2.64 -4.77
CA ALA A 271 -15.26 -3.13 -3.42
C ALA A 271 -16.41 -4.14 -3.35
N VAL A 272 -17.54 -3.84 -4.00
CA VAL A 272 -18.68 -4.77 -4.09
C VAL A 272 -18.25 -6.06 -4.78
N LEU A 273 -17.54 -5.98 -5.92
CA LEU A 273 -17.02 -7.16 -6.61
C LEU A 273 -16.02 -7.94 -5.76
N ALA A 274 -15.18 -7.27 -4.97
CA ALA A 274 -14.27 -7.93 -4.03
C ALA A 274 -15.04 -8.73 -2.96
N ILE A 275 -16.18 -8.19 -2.49
CA ILE A 275 -17.04 -8.85 -1.49
C ILE A 275 -17.83 -10.01 -2.08
N THR A 276 -18.43 -9.83 -3.25
CA THR A 276 -19.44 -10.77 -3.80
C THR A 276 -18.86 -11.80 -4.78
N THR A 277 -17.56 -11.80 -5.04
CA THR A 277 -16.91 -12.76 -5.96
C THR A 277 -15.70 -13.42 -5.29
N GLY A 278 -15.09 -14.41 -5.94
CA GLY A 278 -14.00 -15.20 -5.37
C GLY A 278 -14.54 -16.26 -4.40
N VAL A 279 -13.86 -16.44 -3.27
CA VAL A 279 -14.26 -17.45 -2.26
C VAL A 279 -15.55 -17.00 -1.58
N GLN A 280 -16.65 -17.74 -1.75
CA GLN A 280 -17.96 -17.32 -1.22
C GLN A 280 -18.18 -17.72 0.25
N GLU A 281 -17.61 -18.84 0.66
CA GLU A 281 -17.69 -19.35 2.02
C GLU A 281 -16.28 -19.56 2.58
N ALA A 282 -16.08 -19.27 3.87
CA ALA A 282 -14.79 -19.47 4.48
C ALA A 282 -14.41 -20.96 4.43
N MET A 283 -13.24 -21.26 3.86
CA MET A 283 -12.76 -22.63 3.75
C MET A 283 -11.89 -22.94 4.97
N ILE A 284 -12.16 -24.07 5.61
CA ILE A 284 -11.36 -24.60 6.70
C ILE A 284 -10.46 -25.68 6.10
N ASN A 285 -9.16 -25.64 6.37
CA ASN A 285 -8.26 -26.69 5.89
C ASN A 285 -8.72 -28.03 6.48
N PRO A 286 -8.95 -29.11 5.70
CA PRO A 286 -9.41 -30.38 6.25
C PRO A 286 -8.36 -31.05 7.15
N LEU A 287 -7.07 -30.73 6.97
CA LEU A 287 -5.96 -31.34 7.71
C LEU A 287 -5.70 -30.62 9.06
N PRO A 288 -5.37 -31.36 10.13
CA PRO A 288 -5.01 -30.78 11.42
C PRO A 288 -3.75 -29.93 11.37
N SER A 289 -3.68 -28.93 12.27
CA SER A 289 -2.41 -28.22 12.49
C SER A 289 -1.35 -29.16 13.10
N GLY A 290 -0.08 -28.90 12.78
CA GLY A 290 1.06 -29.60 13.40
C GLY A 290 1.29 -31.06 12.97
N GLN A 291 0.59 -31.54 11.94
CA GLN A 291 0.85 -32.82 11.27
C GLN A 291 1.76 -32.65 10.06
#